data_AF-A0A8H6DAS5-F1
#
_entry.id   AF-A0A8H6DAS5-F1
#
_cell.length_a   1.000
_cell.length_b   1.000
_cell.length_c   1.000
_cell.angle_alpha   90.00
_cell.angle_beta   90.00
_cell.angle_gamma   90.00
#
_symmetry.space_group_name_H-M   'P 1'
#
loop_
_entity.id
_entity.type
_entity.pdbx_description
1 polymer ?
#
loop_
_entity_poly.entity_id
_entity_poly.type
_entity_poly.pdbx_seq_one_letter_code
_entity_poly.pdbx_strand_id
1 'polypeptide(L)'
;MCKSSNLHSFLTELPKCEHHLHLEGCLTPTLLFKLAAKNGITLPKDDPSYASPEALEKRYEHFDNLEDFLQCHYRAMAALLGVHRTAHGGEEGDPTYISGALDGLHAERIDHGIRLIEDKALMSRVVAEGVLLTICPLSNVCLQVVQDVSQLPLREFIKSGVRFSLNSDDPAYFRGFVLNNYCAVQDAFNFSISEWQTIAENSIHGSWVGKKRKSELMWEVDQCVQKYTNVP
;
A
#
# COMPACT_ATOMS: atom_id res chain seq x y z
N MET A 1 -12.60 16.27 -6.74
CA MET A 1 -12.23 16.16 -8.17
C MET A 1 -10.87 16.81 -8.32
N CYS A 2 -9.92 16.17 -9.02
CA CYS A 2 -8.65 16.80 -9.39
C CYS A 2 -8.89 18.18 -10.01
N LYS A 3 -8.07 19.20 -9.72
CA LYS A 3 -8.28 20.57 -10.21
C LYS A 3 -8.10 20.74 -11.73
N SER A 4 -7.37 19.82 -12.39
CA SER A 4 -7.12 19.84 -13.84
C SER A 4 -7.97 18.80 -14.57
N SER A 5 -8.79 19.23 -15.54
CA SER A 5 -9.75 18.38 -16.25
C SER A 5 -9.09 17.32 -17.15
N ASN A 6 -8.01 17.67 -17.86
CA ASN A 6 -7.31 16.72 -18.74
C ASN A 6 -6.57 15.65 -17.92
N LEU A 7 -5.85 16.06 -16.87
CA LEU A 7 -5.17 15.13 -15.98
C LEU A 7 -6.15 14.26 -15.19
N HIS A 8 -7.34 14.77 -14.85
CA HIS A 8 -8.37 13.94 -14.22
C HIS A 8 -8.79 12.76 -15.11
N SER A 9 -9.00 13.00 -16.41
CA SER A 9 -9.32 11.93 -17.37
C SER A 9 -8.18 10.94 -17.51
N PHE A 10 -6.93 11.41 -17.64
CA PHE A 10 -5.75 10.54 -17.64
C PHE A 10 -5.68 9.67 -16.38
N LEU A 11 -5.81 10.27 -15.20
CA LEU A 11 -5.78 9.54 -13.92
C LEU A 11 -6.97 8.62 -13.75
N THR A 12 -8.09 8.83 -14.45
CA THR A 12 -9.21 7.89 -14.42
C THR A 12 -8.92 6.65 -15.27
N GLU A 13 -8.27 6.82 -16.43
CA GLU A 13 -8.01 5.74 -17.38
C GLU A 13 -6.71 4.97 -17.14
N LEU A 14 -5.72 5.58 -16.49
CA LEU A 14 -4.42 4.95 -16.23
C LEU A 14 -4.60 3.63 -15.45
N PRO A 15 -4.12 2.48 -15.94
CA PRO A 15 -4.12 1.24 -15.18
C PRO A 15 -3.32 1.38 -13.89
N LYS A 16 -3.84 0.84 -12.78
CA LYS A 16 -3.22 0.95 -11.45
C LYS A 16 -3.30 -0.38 -10.73
N CYS A 17 -2.23 -0.74 -10.03
CA CYS A 17 -2.27 -1.84 -9.07
C CYS A 17 -2.40 -1.29 -7.65
N GLU A 18 -3.42 -1.77 -6.95
CA GLU A 18 -3.61 -1.50 -5.53
C GLU A 18 -3.13 -2.70 -4.71
N HIS A 19 -2.13 -2.48 -3.86
CA HIS A 19 -1.44 -3.52 -3.07
C HIS A 19 -1.81 -3.48 -1.60
N HIS A 20 -2.06 -2.27 -1.09
CA HIS A 20 -2.28 -2.02 0.32
C HIS A 20 -3.76 -1.71 0.54
N LEU A 21 -4.46 -2.77 0.91
CA LEU A 21 -5.87 -2.78 1.24
C LEU A 21 -6.04 -3.69 2.45
N HIS A 22 -6.61 -3.16 3.52
CA HIS A 22 -7.03 -3.98 4.64
C HIS A 22 -8.38 -4.61 4.29
N LEU A 23 -8.58 -5.88 4.65
CA LEU A 23 -9.84 -6.60 4.38
C LEU A 23 -11.06 -5.86 4.95
N GLU A 24 -10.84 -5.13 6.06
CA GLU A 24 -11.76 -4.23 6.75
C GLU A 24 -12.36 -3.14 5.81
N GLY A 25 -11.63 -2.72 4.77
CA GLY A 25 -12.04 -1.66 3.83
C GLY A 25 -12.50 -2.13 2.44
N CYS A 26 -12.19 -3.36 2.04
CA CYS A 26 -12.52 -3.93 0.72
C CYS A 26 -13.87 -4.63 0.66
N LEU A 27 -14.31 -5.16 1.80
CA LEU A 27 -15.58 -5.85 1.91
C LEU A 27 -16.68 -4.82 2.17
N THR A 28 -16.99 -4.02 1.13
CA THR A 28 -18.13 -3.09 1.21
C THR A 28 -19.37 -3.85 1.69
N PRO A 29 -20.27 -3.22 2.48
CA PRO A 29 -21.49 -3.90 2.93
C PRO A 29 -22.26 -4.53 1.76
N THR A 30 -22.27 -3.87 0.60
CA THR A 30 -22.83 -4.42 -0.64
C THR A 30 -22.15 -5.70 -1.11
N LEU A 31 -20.81 -5.78 -1.04
CA LEU A 31 -20.03 -6.95 -1.44
C LEU A 31 -20.16 -8.10 -0.42
N LEU A 32 -20.20 -7.80 0.88
CA LEU A 32 -20.41 -8.76 1.97
C LEU A 32 -21.70 -9.57 1.76
N PHE A 33 -22.82 -8.85 1.61
CA PHE A 33 -24.13 -9.49 1.47
C PHE A 33 -24.25 -10.28 0.16
N LYS A 34 -23.63 -9.78 -0.91
CA LYS A 34 -23.57 -10.46 -2.21
C LYS A 34 -22.80 -11.78 -2.14
N LEU A 35 -21.65 -11.81 -1.44
CA LEU A 35 -20.84 -13.02 -1.28
C LEU A 35 -21.48 -14.01 -0.30
N ALA A 36 -22.11 -13.53 0.78
CA ALA A 36 -22.84 -14.37 1.73
C ALA A 36 -24.01 -15.11 1.05
N ALA A 37 -24.82 -14.40 0.27
CA ALA A 37 -25.92 -14.99 -0.49
C ALA A 37 -25.43 -15.95 -1.59
N LYS A 38 -24.37 -15.58 -2.32
CA LYS A 38 -23.79 -16.43 -3.38
C LYS A 38 -23.25 -17.76 -2.83
N ASN A 39 -22.64 -17.73 -1.65
CA ASN A 39 -21.91 -18.88 -1.12
C ASN A 39 -22.74 -19.70 -0.11
N GLY A 40 -24.04 -19.39 0.06
CA GLY A 40 -24.90 -20.09 1.02
C GLY A 40 -24.49 -19.89 2.48
N ILE A 41 -23.71 -18.84 2.76
CA ILE A 41 -23.23 -18.53 4.10
C ILE A 41 -24.30 -17.72 4.80
N THR A 42 -24.86 -18.30 5.87
CA THR A 42 -25.75 -17.56 6.78
C THR A 42 -24.88 -16.74 7.70
N LEU A 43 -24.93 -15.40 7.59
CA LEU A 43 -24.20 -14.52 8.50
C LEU A 43 -24.68 -14.74 9.95
N PRO A 44 -23.79 -14.66 10.95
CA PRO A 44 -24.11 -14.95 12.35
C PRO A 44 -25.30 -14.13 12.85
N LYS A 45 -26.29 -14.75 13.50
CA LYS A 45 -27.49 -14.06 14.02
C LYS A 45 -27.43 -13.86 15.54
N ASP A 46 -26.29 -14.21 16.14
CA ASP A 46 -26.06 -14.52 17.55
C ASP A 46 -24.54 -14.73 17.74
N ASP A 47 -23.73 -13.72 18.09
CA ASP A 47 -22.27 -13.96 18.23
C ASP A 47 -21.54 -13.06 19.26
N PRO A 48 -20.83 -13.65 20.25
CA PRO A 48 -19.75 -13.03 21.05
C PRO A 48 -18.31 -13.34 20.58
N SER A 49 -18.15 -13.89 19.37
CA SER A 49 -16.94 -14.03 18.55
C SER A 49 -16.06 -15.27 18.78
N TYR A 50 -16.63 -16.46 18.48
CA TYR A 50 -16.00 -17.70 17.93
C TYR A 50 -14.53 -18.13 18.34
N ALA A 51 -14.35 -18.95 19.39
CA ALA A 51 -13.07 -19.24 20.10
C ALA A 51 -12.42 -20.65 19.85
N SER A 52 -11.12 -20.92 20.04
CA SER A 52 -10.13 -20.11 20.76
C SER A 52 -8.63 -20.45 20.52
N PRO A 53 -7.91 -19.62 19.75
CA PRO A 53 -6.86 -18.72 20.24
C PRO A 53 -6.14 -18.90 21.62
N GLU A 54 -6.67 -19.61 22.63
CA GLU A 54 -6.41 -19.41 24.08
C GLU A 54 -4.97 -19.64 24.61
N ALA A 55 -4.15 -20.46 23.96
CA ALA A 55 -2.77 -20.73 24.40
C ALA A 55 -1.75 -19.75 23.78
N LEU A 56 -2.01 -19.29 22.56
CA LEU A 56 -1.25 -18.22 21.92
C LEU A 56 -1.74 -16.86 22.44
N GLU A 57 -3.04 -16.74 22.74
CA GLU A 57 -3.65 -15.62 23.48
C GLU A 57 -2.95 -15.40 24.81
N LYS A 58 -2.66 -16.42 25.63
CA LYS A 58 -1.90 -16.20 26.88
C LYS A 58 -0.55 -15.52 26.71
N ARG A 59 0.13 -15.76 25.58
CA ARG A 59 1.37 -15.05 25.23
C ARG A 59 1.09 -13.67 24.64
N TYR A 60 0.02 -13.52 23.87
CA TYR A 60 -0.38 -12.26 23.25
C TYR A 60 -1.09 -11.30 24.21
N GLU A 61 -1.59 -11.80 25.33
CA GLU A 61 -2.19 -11.05 26.45
C GLU A 61 -1.15 -10.19 27.17
N HIS A 62 0.13 -10.58 27.10
CA HIS A 62 1.22 -9.93 27.82
C HIS A 62 2.45 -9.80 26.92
N PHE A 63 2.59 -8.62 26.32
CA PHE A 63 3.86 -8.16 25.77
C PHE A 63 4.41 -7.08 26.68
N ASP A 64 5.67 -7.22 27.09
CA ASP A 64 6.31 -6.23 27.96
C ASP A 64 6.49 -4.87 27.25
N ASN A 65 6.67 -4.93 25.93
CA ASN A 65 6.80 -3.79 25.03
C ASN A 65 6.72 -4.28 23.57
N LEU A 66 6.78 -3.34 22.63
CA LEU A 66 6.71 -3.62 21.20
C LEU A 66 7.86 -4.52 20.70
N GLU A 67 9.07 -4.38 21.26
CA GLU A 67 10.21 -5.25 20.89
C GLU A 67 9.94 -6.72 21.28
N ASP A 68 9.37 -6.96 22.46
CA ASP A 68 8.99 -8.31 22.92
C ASP A 68 7.93 -8.96 22.00
N PHE A 69 6.93 -8.18 21.56
CA PHE A 69 5.98 -8.60 20.53
C PHE A 69 6.68 -8.96 19.21
N LEU A 70 7.53 -8.05 18.70
CA LEU A 70 8.19 -8.22 17.41
C LEU A 70 9.05 -9.47 17.38
N GLN A 71 9.78 -9.80 18.44
CA GLN A 71 10.58 -11.02 18.52
C GLN A 71 9.72 -12.30 18.44
N CYS A 72 8.57 -12.33 19.12
CA CYS A 72 7.63 -13.44 19.04
C CYS A 72 7.05 -13.57 17.63
N HIS A 73 6.64 -12.44 17.04
CA HIS A 73 6.07 -12.37 15.71
C HIS A 73 7.05 -12.82 14.62
N TYR A 74 8.31 -12.36 14.66
CA TYR A 74 9.35 -12.69 13.67
C TYR A 74 9.64 -14.19 13.62
N ARG A 75 9.69 -14.86 14.78
CA ARG A 75 9.88 -16.32 14.83
C ARG A 75 8.72 -17.08 14.21
N ALA A 76 7.48 -16.63 14.39
CA ALA A 76 6.31 -17.24 13.77
C ALA A 76 6.34 -17.10 12.24
N MET A 77 6.79 -15.94 11.74
CA MET A 77 6.86 -15.67 10.29
C MET A 77 7.90 -16.54 9.56
N ALA A 78 8.89 -17.11 10.25
CA ALA A 78 9.82 -18.08 9.67
C ALA A 78 9.14 -19.36 9.15
N ALA A 79 7.92 -19.67 9.61
CA ALA A 79 7.12 -20.80 9.12
C ALA A 79 6.41 -20.53 7.78
N LEU A 80 6.36 -19.27 7.32
CA LEU A 80 5.72 -18.86 6.07
C LEU A 80 6.65 -19.12 4.88
N LEU A 81 6.72 -20.38 4.45
CA LEU A 81 7.47 -20.80 3.26
C LEU A 81 6.60 -20.74 2.01
N GLY A 82 7.13 -20.18 0.92
CA GLY A 82 6.48 -20.16 -0.39
C GLY A 82 5.33 -19.15 -0.54
N VAL A 83 5.17 -18.23 0.42
CA VAL A 83 4.23 -17.11 0.34
C VAL A 83 5.00 -15.80 0.29
N HIS A 84 4.48 -14.85 -0.49
CA HIS A 84 5.08 -13.54 -0.52
C HIS A 84 4.74 -12.72 0.73
N ARG A 85 5.65 -11.84 1.14
CA ARG A 85 5.54 -11.12 2.42
C ARG A 85 5.60 -9.60 2.24
N THR A 86 4.75 -8.91 2.99
CA THR A 86 4.74 -7.45 3.16
C THR A 86 4.52 -7.16 4.64
N ALA A 87 4.89 -5.97 5.09
CA ALA A 87 4.68 -5.54 6.46
C ALA A 87 4.55 -4.02 6.54
N HIS A 88 3.72 -3.54 7.46
CA HIS A 88 3.71 -2.13 7.84
C HIS A 88 5.04 -1.76 8.48
N GLY A 89 5.58 -0.61 8.07
CA GLY A 89 6.79 -0.05 8.66
C GLY A 89 7.02 1.36 8.17
N GLY A 90 7.49 2.26 9.03
CA GLY A 90 7.76 3.63 8.64
C GLY A 90 6.50 4.47 8.37
N GLU A 91 5.35 4.09 8.90
CA GLU A 91 4.17 4.95 8.94
C GLU A 91 4.27 5.90 10.14
N GLU A 92 3.93 5.42 11.33
CA GLU A 92 4.14 6.11 12.61
C GLU A 92 5.49 5.75 13.22
N GLY A 93 5.85 4.46 13.16
CA GLY A 93 7.13 3.94 13.65
C GLY A 93 8.32 4.49 12.85
N ASP A 94 9.47 4.63 13.50
CA ASP A 94 10.68 5.16 12.89
C ASP A 94 11.28 4.19 11.82
N PRO A 95 12.34 4.59 11.09
CA PRO A 95 12.94 3.75 10.05
C PRO A 95 13.42 2.37 10.51
N THR A 96 13.67 2.14 11.82
CA THR A 96 14.13 0.82 12.27
C THR A 96 13.06 -0.26 12.08
N TYR A 97 11.78 0.13 12.01
CA TYR A 97 10.68 -0.79 11.69
C TYR A 97 10.73 -1.27 10.24
N ILE A 98 11.19 -0.41 9.33
CA ILE A 98 11.41 -0.77 7.93
C ILE A 98 12.56 -1.79 7.85
N SER A 99 13.71 -1.53 8.47
CA SER A 99 14.83 -2.49 8.48
C SER A 99 14.46 -3.79 9.21
N GLY A 100 13.73 -3.71 10.33
CA GLY A 100 13.25 -4.89 11.07
C GLY A 100 12.33 -5.77 10.22
N ALA A 101 11.43 -5.17 9.43
CA ALA A 101 10.60 -5.92 8.48
C ALA A 101 11.43 -6.56 7.35
N LEU A 102 12.43 -5.87 6.81
CA LEU A 102 13.29 -6.43 5.76
C LEU A 102 14.18 -7.57 6.29
N ASP A 103 14.79 -7.38 7.45
CA ASP A 103 15.79 -8.29 8.01
C ASP A 103 15.14 -9.45 8.78
N GLY A 104 14.13 -9.17 9.58
CA GLY A 104 13.46 -10.14 10.46
C GLY A 104 12.26 -10.84 9.83
N LEU A 105 11.46 -10.11 9.04
CA LEU A 105 10.29 -10.69 8.35
C LEU A 105 10.59 -11.15 6.93
N HIS A 106 11.74 -10.74 6.38
CA HIS A 106 12.07 -10.96 4.97
C HIS A 106 10.94 -10.47 4.05
N ALA A 107 10.38 -9.31 4.41
CA ALA A 107 9.35 -8.64 3.64
C ALA A 107 9.91 -8.25 2.26
N GLU A 108 9.12 -8.43 1.21
CA GLU A 108 9.46 -8.09 -0.18
C GLU A 108 8.90 -6.72 -0.58
N ARG A 109 7.96 -6.20 0.23
CA ARG A 109 7.39 -4.86 0.16
C ARG A 109 7.25 -4.29 1.56
N ILE A 110 7.23 -2.96 1.65
CA ILE A 110 6.98 -2.23 2.88
C ILE A 110 5.72 -1.40 2.70
N ASP A 111 4.81 -1.55 3.64
CA ASP A 111 3.55 -0.84 3.66
C ASP A 111 3.70 0.51 4.37
N HIS A 112 3.21 1.57 3.71
CA HIS A 112 3.53 2.98 3.96
C HIS A 112 4.99 3.37 3.67
N GLY A 113 5.92 3.17 4.62
CA GLY A 113 7.33 3.49 4.46
C GLY A 113 7.69 4.98 4.35
N ILE A 114 6.79 5.92 4.64
CA ILE A 114 7.03 7.35 4.41
C ILE A 114 8.17 7.92 5.27
N ARG A 115 8.38 7.38 6.48
CA ARG A 115 9.48 7.78 7.37
C ARG A 115 10.85 7.29 6.90
N LEU A 116 10.95 6.49 5.83
CA LEU A 116 12.22 6.11 5.19
C LEU A 116 13.10 7.33 4.87
N ILE A 117 12.48 8.49 4.59
CA ILE A 117 13.18 9.74 4.30
C ILE A 117 14.16 10.19 5.40
N GLU A 118 13.96 9.71 6.63
CA GLU A 118 14.79 10.06 7.80
C GLU A 118 16.13 9.30 7.83
N ASP A 119 16.25 8.19 7.10
CA ASP A 119 17.48 7.37 7.06
C ASP A 119 17.98 7.17 5.62
N LYS A 120 19.01 7.94 5.26
CA LYS A 120 19.61 7.90 3.91
C LYS A 120 20.31 6.58 3.60
N ALA A 121 20.89 5.91 4.60
CA ALA A 121 21.57 4.65 4.40
C ALA A 121 20.55 3.54 4.10
N LEU A 122 19.47 3.49 4.90
CA LEU A 122 18.36 2.57 4.66
C LEU A 122 17.65 2.88 3.34
N MET A 123 17.44 4.15 3.00
CA MET A 123 16.87 4.54 1.71
C MET A 123 17.73 4.02 0.54
N SER A 124 19.04 4.18 0.62
CA SER A 124 19.97 3.67 -0.41
C SER A 124 19.87 2.15 -0.57
N ARG A 125 19.72 1.42 0.55
CA ARG A 125 19.48 -0.03 0.56
C ARG A 125 18.15 -0.39 -0.10
N VAL A 126 17.05 0.25 0.29
CA VAL A 126 15.70 0.05 -0.28
C VAL A 126 15.71 0.23 -1.79
N VAL A 127 16.41 1.25 -2.30
CA VAL A 127 16.57 1.48 -3.74
C VAL A 127 17.39 0.37 -4.40
N ALA A 128 18.53 -0.01 -3.81
CA ALA A 128 19.41 -1.05 -4.37
C ALA A 128 18.72 -2.42 -4.46
N GLU A 129 17.90 -2.76 -3.46
CA GLU A 129 17.13 -4.00 -3.41
C GLU A 129 15.83 -3.93 -4.25
N GLY A 130 15.42 -2.72 -4.66
CA GLY A 130 14.23 -2.49 -5.45
C GLY A 130 12.92 -2.74 -4.70
N VAL A 131 12.93 -2.59 -3.37
CA VAL A 131 11.77 -2.77 -2.48
C VAL A 131 10.72 -1.70 -2.81
N LEU A 132 9.47 -2.12 -3.00
CA LEU A 132 8.34 -1.21 -3.25
C LEU A 132 7.74 -0.72 -1.92
N LEU A 133 7.52 0.60 -1.82
CA LEU A 133 6.69 1.20 -0.77
C LEU A 133 5.23 1.35 -1.22
N THR A 134 4.26 0.97 -0.38
CA THR A 134 2.82 1.12 -0.69
C THR A 134 2.23 2.30 0.10
N ILE A 135 2.33 3.50 -0.46
CA ILE A 135 2.00 4.75 0.25
C ILE A 135 0.48 5.01 0.20
N CYS A 136 -0.09 5.49 1.31
CA CYS A 136 -1.53 5.69 1.48
C CYS A 136 -1.84 7.17 1.81
N PRO A 137 -1.87 8.08 0.81
CA PRO A 137 -1.88 9.53 1.05
C PRO A 137 -3.03 10.03 1.94
N LEU A 138 -4.26 9.60 1.68
CA LEU A 138 -5.43 10.04 2.46
C LEU A 138 -5.44 9.41 3.86
N SER A 139 -4.99 8.17 3.98
CA SER A 139 -4.79 7.50 5.29
C SER A 139 -3.81 8.29 6.15
N ASN A 140 -2.62 8.61 5.61
CA ASN A 140 -1.60 9.33 6.37
C ASN A 140 -2.05 10.73 6.83
N VAL A 141 -2.95 11.38 6.10
CA VAL A 141 -3.59 12.64 6.55
C VAL A 141 -4.64 12.36 7.63
N CYS A 142 -5.55 11.41 7.41
CA CYS A 142 -6.62 11.09 8.36
C CYS A 142 -6.08 10.63 9.71
N LEU A 143 -5.01 9.83 9.72
CA LEU A 143 -4.32 9.33 10.91
C LEU A 143 -3.37 10.37 11.54
N GLN A 144 -3.30 11.59 10.99
CA GLN A 144 -2.46 12.68 11.49
C GLN A 144 -0.95 12.40 11.46
N VAL A 145 -0.53 11.40 10.69
CA VAL A 145 0.89 11.12 10.41
C VAL A 145 1.52 12.28 9.64
N VAL A 146 0.76 12.86 8.71
CA VAL A 146 1.02 14.16 8.09
C VAL A 146 -0.21 15.05 8.19
N GLN A 147 -0.02 16.36 8.13
CA GLN A 147 -1.12 17.34 8.18
C GLN A 147 -1.75 17.60 6.82
N ASP A 148 -0.97 17.43 5.75
CA ASP A 148 -1.42 17.63 4.37
C ASP A 148 -0.66 16.70 3.42
N VAL A 149 -1.29 16.30 2.32
CA VAL A 149 -0.71 15.41 1.31
C VAL A 149 0.63 15.95 0.78
N SER A 150 0.79 17.27 0.67
CA SER A 150 2.04 17.91 0.21
C SER A 150 3.25 17.68 1.12
N GLN A 151 3.04 17.21 2.36
CA GLN A 151 4.12 16.89 3.30
C GLN A 151 4.72 15.49 3.06
N LEU A 152 4.08 14.66 2.24
CA LEU A 152 4.62 13.34 1.90
C LEU A 152 5.94 13.48 1.12
N PRO A 153 6.93 12.60 1.34
CA PRO A 153 8.25 12.69 0.72
C PRO A 153 8.29 12.22 -0.76
N LEU A 154 7.15 12.24 -1.46
CA LEU A 154 6.99 11.61 -2.79
C LEU A 154 8.00 12.15 -3.81
N ARG A 155 8.26 13.46 -3.80
CA ARG A 155 9.16 14.08 -4.77
C ARG A 155 10.63 13.73 -4.53
N GLU A 156 11.05 13.60 -3.27
CA GLU A 156 12.40 13.14 -2.95
C GLU A 156 12.55 11.64 -3.23
N PHE A 157 11.48 10.85 -3.03
CA PHE A 157 11.46 9.43 -3.40
C PHE A 157 11.63 9.23 -4.91
N ILE A 158 10.90 9.96 -5.76
CA ILE A 158 11.12 9.94 -7.22
C ILE A 158 12.58 10.26 -7.55
N LYS A 159 13.10 11.36 -7.01
CA LYS A 159 14.47 11.83 -7.28
C LYS A 159 15.54 10.84 -6.81
N SER A 160 15.30 10.14 -5.72
CA SER A 160 16.23 9.16 -5.13
C SER A 160 16.11 7.77 -5.76
N GLY A 161 15.11 7.54 -6.60
CA GLY A 161 14.85 6.24 -7.22
C GLY A 161 14.10 5.25 -6.31
N VAL A 162 13.49 5.73 -5.22
CA VAL A 162 12.61 4.90 -4.37
C VAL A 162 11.36 4.57 -5.16
N ARG A 163 11.08 3.27 -5.29
CA ARG A 163 9.87 2.79 -5.95
C ARG A 163 8.71 2.84 -4.97
N PHE A 164 7.62 3.49 -5.36
CA PHE A 164 6.38 3.48 -4.59
C PHE A 164 5.15 3.35 -5.47
N SER A 165 4.07 2.83 -4.88
CA SER A 165 2.70 2.91 -5.39
C SER A 165 1.84 3.80 -4.48
N LEU A 166 0.69 4.25 -5.00
CA LEU A 166 -0.33 4.91 -4.19
C LEU A 166 -1.53 3.99 -3.99
N ASN A 167 -2.03 3.96 -2.76
CA ASN A 167 -3.02 3.01 -2.28
C ASN A 167 -4.07 3.72 -1.42
N SER A 168 -5.24 3.10 -1.23
CA SER A 168 -6.32 3.71 -0.44
C SER A 168 -6.42 3.23 1.00
N ASP A 169 -5.71 2.14 1.35
CA ASP A 169 -5.68 1.60 2.70
C ASP A 169 -7.08 1.11 3.14
N ASP A 170 -7.76 1.88 4.00
CA ASP A 170 -9.18 1.71 4.35
C ASP A 170 -10.05 2.78 3.67
N PRO A 171 -10.42 2.63 2.38
CA PRO A 171 -11.09 3.67 1.61
C PRO A 171 -12.46 4.10 2.19
N ALA A 172 -13.14 3.19 2.88
CA ALA A 172 -14.40 3.49 3.57
C ALA A 172 -14.19 4.38 4.80
N TYR A 173 -13.07 4.21 5.50
CA TYR A 173 -12.72 4.97 6.70
C TYR A 173 -12.11 6.33 6.33
N PHE A 174 -11.18 6.33 5.36
CA PHE A 174 -10.47 7.52 4.88
C PHE A 174 -11.20 8.26 3.76
N ARG A 175 -12.43 7.84 3.46
CA ARG A 175 -13.39 8.51 2.56
C ARG A 175 -12.85 8.75 1.15
N GLY A 176 -12.05 7.82 0.64
CA GLY A 176 -11.45 7.94 -0.67
C GLY A 176 -10.82 6.64 -1.16
N PHE A 177 -11.27 6.18 -2.33
CA PHE A 177 -10.68 5.05 -3.04
C PHE A 177 -9.38 5.45 -3.75
N VAL A 178 -8.73 4.51 -4.43
CA VAL A 178 -7.42 4.74 -5.08
C VAL A 178 -7.42 5.98 -6.00
N LEU A 179 -8.48 6.22 -6.78
CA LEU A 179 -8.56 7.40 -7.63
C LEU A 179 -8.56 8.71 -6.83
N ASN A 180 -9.18 8.73 -5.66
CA ASN A 180 -9.18 9.90 -4.77
C ASN A 180 -7.76 10.19 -4.28
N ASN A 181 -6.98 9.16 -3.93
CA ASN A 181 -5.59 9.29 -3.51
C ASN A 181 -4.71 9.83 -4.65
N TYR A 182 -4.87 9.31 -5.87
CA TYR A 182 -4.16 9.84 -7.05
C TYR A 182 -4.51 11.30 -7.31
N CYS A 183 -5.80 11.67 -7.21
CA CYS A 183 -6.20 13.07 -7.36
C CYS A 183 -5.63 13.99 -6.29
N ALA A 184 -5.63 13.56 -5.02
CA ALA A 184 -5.08 14.35 -3.93
C ALA A 184 -3.57 14.57 -4.11
N VAL A 185 -2.83 13.53 -4.53
CA VAL A 185 -1.41 13.65 -4.86
C VAL A 185 -1.19 14.55 -6.08
N GLN A 186 -2.02 14.45 -7.13
CA GLN A 186 -1.88 15.35 -8.27
C GLN A 186 -2.10 16.81 -7.88
N ASP A 187 -3.12 17.09 -7.07
CA ASP A 187 -3.44 18.45 -6.63
C ASP A 187 -2.33 19.04 -5.74
N ALA A 188 -1.61 18.19 -5.00
CA ALA A 188 -0.52 18.60 -4.10
C ALA A 188 0.86 18.73 -4.79
N PHE A 189 1.18 17.82 -5.71
CA PHE A 189 2.54 17.72 -6.28
C PHE A 189 2.64 18.16 -7.74
N ASN A 190 1.51 18.21 -8.45
CA ASN A 190 1.43 18.52 -9.87
C ASN A 190 2.41 17.70 -10.74
N PHE A 191 2.42 16.38 -10.54
CA PHE A 191 3.29 15.47 -11.30
C PHE A 191 2.97 15.46 -12.79
N SER A 192 4.00 15.22 -13.60
CA SER A 192 3.90 15.05 -15.04
C SER A 192 3.35 13.67 -15.41
N ILE A 193 2.97 13.49 -16.67
CA ILE A 193 2.54 12.19 -17.20
C ILE A 193 3.66 11.14 -17.04
N SER A 194 4.92 11.51 -17.27
CA SER A 194 6.05 10.57 -17.13
C SER A 194 6.31 10.17 -15.68
N GLU A 195 6.10 11.08 -14.72
CA GLU A 195 6.16 10.75 -13.29
C GLU A 195 5.03 9.79 -12.90
N TRP A 196 3.80 10.02 -13.38
CA TRP A 196 2.69 9.08 -13.17
C TRP A 196 2.88 7.72 -13.84
N GLN A 197 3.46 7.70 -15.04
CA GLN A 197 3.85 6.46 -15.72
C GLN A 197 4.80 5.68 -14.82
N THR A 198 5.85 6.32 -14.30
CA THR A 198 6.82 5.69 -13.39
C THR A 198 6.13 5.12 -12.14
N ILE A 199 5.21 5.86 -11.52
CA ILE A 199 4.45 5.40 -10.34
C ILE A 199 3.57 4.17 -10.70
N ALA A 200 2.89 4.19 -11.85
CA ALA A 200 2.06 3.08 -12.31
C ALA A 200 2.90 1.82 -12.61
N GLU A 201 4.01 1.99 -13.32
CA GLU A 201 4.95 0.91 -13.64
C GLU A 201 5.56 0.30 -12.37
N ASN A 202 5.96 1.13 -11.40
CA ASN A 202 6.42 0.67 -10.09
C ASN A 202 5.37 -0.22 -9.41
N SER A 203 4.10 0.18 -9.45
CA SER A 203 2.99 -0.62 -8.90
C SER A 203 2.87 -1.98 -9.60
N ILE A 204 3.01 -2.05 -10.92
CA ILE A 204 2.92 -3.32 -11.67
C ILE A 204 4.14 -4.20 -11.38
N HIS A 205 5.34 -3.61 -11.36
CA HIS A 205 6.57 -4.32 -11.05
C HIS A 205 6.58 -4.92 -9.65
N GLY A 206 6.12 -4.17 -8.64
CA GLY A 206 6.05 -4.65 -7.26
C GLY A 206 4.86 -5.57 -6.97
N SER A 207 3.93 -5.78 -7.91
CA SER A 207 2.85 -6.75 -7.78
C SER A 207 3.35 -8.21 -7.75
N TRP A 208 2.56 -9.12 -7.18
CA TRP A 208 2.86 -10.56 -7.20
C TRP A 208 2.11 -11.34 -8.29
N VAL A 209 1.58 -10.63 -9.30
CA VAL A 209 0.96 -11.30 -10.45
C VAL A 209 2.02 -11.92 -11.37
N GLY A 210 1.62 -12.94 -12.14
CA GLY A 210 2.52 -13.62 -13.06
C GLY A 210 3.07 -12.70 -14.16
N LYS A 211 4.25 -13.04 -14.70
CA LYS A 211 4.97 -12.25 -15.72
C LYS A 211 4.09 -11.85 -16.91
N LYS A 212 3.26 -12.78 -17.41
CA LYS A 212 2.32 -12.51 -18.50
C LYS A 212 1.37 -11.35 -18.16
N ARG A 213 0.77 -11.39 -16.96
CA ARG A 213 -0.16 -10.33 -16.53
C ARG A 213 0.56 -9.00 -16.32
N LYS A 214 1.81 -9.02 -15.82
CA LYS A 214 2.64 -7.81 -15.76
C LYS A 214 2.84 -7.21 -17.16
N SER A 215 3.23 -8.02 -18.15
CA SER A 215 3.43 -7.53 -19.52
C SER A 215 2.16 -6.94 -20.14
N GLU A 216 0.99 -7.55 -19.92
CA GLU A 216 -0.29 -7.00 -20.36
C GLU A 216 -0.56 -5.63 -19.73
N LEU A 217 -0.39 -5.51 -18.40
CA LEU A 217 -0.62 -4.27 -17.67
C LEU A 217 0.36 -3.15 -18.07
N MET A 218 1.63 -3.49 -18.29
CA MET A 218 2.63 -2.51 -18.78
C MET A 218 2.25 -1.98 -20.16
N TRP A 219 1.78 -2.86 -21.06
CA TRP A 219 1.29 -2.45 -22.37
C TRP A 219 0.06 -1.53 -22.26
N GLU A 220 -0.89 -1.83 -21.37
CA GLU A 220 -2.05 -0.96 -21.13
C GLU A 220 -1.63 0.43 -20.60
N VAL A 221 -0.60 0.51 -19.74
CA VAL A 221 -0.02 1.77 -19.27
C VAL A 221 0.59 2.55 -20.44
N ASP A 222 1.41 1.91 -21.27
CA ASP A 222 2.03 2.55 -22.44
C ASP A 222 0.98 3.13 -23.40
N GLN A 223 -0.08 2.39 -23.68
CA GLN A 223 -1.18 2.86 -24.54
C GLN A 223 -1.90 4.05 -23.93
N CYS A 224 -2.16 4.03 -22.62
CA CYS A 224 -2.77 5.14 -21.91
C CYS A 224 -1.87 6.39 -21.97
N VAL A 225 -0.58 6.25 -21.65
CA VAL A 225 0.37 7.36 -21.72
C VAL A 225 0.42 7.97 -23.11
N GLN A 226 0.58 7.15 -24.16
CA GLN A 226 0.61 7.61 -25.55
C GLN A 226 -0.64 8.39 -25.95
N LYS A 227 -1.83 7.97 -25.49
CA LYS A 227 -3.09 8.68 -25.74
C LYS A 227 -3.07 10.10 -25.18
N TYR A 228 -2.47 10.31 -24.01
CA TYR A 228 -2.50 11.60 -23.31
C TYR A 228 -1.26 12.48 -23.53
N THR A 229 -0.16 11.93 -24.03
CA THR A 229 1.01 12.72 -24.47
C THR A 229 0.89 13.26 -25.89
N ASN A 230 0.08 12.62 -26.73
CA ASN A 230 -0.12 12.99 -28.14
C ASN A 230 -1.37 13.86 -28.39
N VAL A 231 -1.96 14.43 -27.33
CA VAL A 231 -3.05 15.40 -27.47
C VAL A 231 -2.45 16.77 -27.80
N PRO A 232 -2.78 17.39 -28.95
CA PRO A 232 -2.28 18.70 -29.33
C PRO A 232 -2.71 19.82 -28.38
#